data_AF-A0A3P6EUI5-F1
#
_entry.id   AF-A0A3P6EUI5-F1
#
_cell.length_a   1.000
_cell.length_b   1.000
_cell.length_c   1.000
_cell.angle_alpha   90.00
_cell.angle_beta   90.00
_cell.angle_gamma   90.00
#
_symmetry.space_group_name_H-M   'P 1'
#
loop_
_entity.id
_entity.type
_entity.pdbx_description
1 polymer ?
#
loop_
_entity_poly.entity_id
_entity_poly.type
_entity_poly.pdbx_seq_one_letter_code
_entity_poly.pdbx_strand_id
1 'polypeptide(L)'
;MGVHKRNGTIYLDVHKLPERPQSDLDRRRCYWGYCFESLATEDPGRAYGEDIHHVDSNVEFVSVVKTKLGAHRVLMGAEMDCCDETDEGRRIYIELKTSRELDDRTVERFEREKLLKFWIQSFVAGVPYILVGYRDDGGRLVRTERLRTKDIAHRARLKNYWQGNVCLAFADEVLCWLYGTVKENEDYTLQFVHPFMRLELLQAQSCPDAITNHVHLLQHPSSPPPPHLSNSLM
;
A
#
# COMPACT_ATOMS: atom_id res chain seq x y z
N MET A 1 1.52 -5.09 13.02
CA MET A 1 0.38 -4.15 12.90
C MET A 1 -0.41 -4.20 14.20
N GLY A 2 -0.97 -3.08 14.63
CA GLY A 2 -1.94 -3.03 15.71
C GLY A 2 -3.27 -3.62 15.25
N VAL A 3 -4.00 -4.28 16.15
CA VAL A 3 -5.31 -4.87 15.89
C VAL A 3 -6.23 -4.49 17.04
N HIS A 4 -7.23 -3.66 16.73
CA HIS A 4 -8.10 -3.04 17.74
C HIS A 4 -9.55 -3.27 17.34
N LYS A 5 -10.32 -4.01 18.14
CA LYS A 5 -11.73 -4.26 17.83
C LYS A 5 -12.63 -3.34 18.64
N ARG A 6 -13.46 -2.57 17.95
CA ARG A 6 -14.40 -1.60 18.53
C ARG A 6 -15.71 -1.60 17.76
N ASN A 7 -16.82 -1.68 18.48
CA ASN A 7 -18.18 -1.79 17.97
C ASN A 7 -18.32 -2.88 16.89
N GLY A 8 -17.69 -4.04 17.11
CA GLY A 8 -17.68 -5.15 16.14
C GLY A 8 -16.79 -4.95 14.90
N THR A 9 -16.12 -3.80 14.75
CA THR A 9 -15.20 -3.52 13.64
C THR A 9 -13.75 -3.70 14.10
N ILE A 10 -12.93 -4.41 13.32
CA ILE A 10 -11.49 -4.52 13.56
C ILE A 10 -10.78 -3.43 12.78
N TYR A 11 -10.07 -2.56 13.49
CA TYR A 11 -9.14 -1.59 12.95
C TYR A 11 -7.75 -2.23 12.90
N LEU A 12 -7.11 -2.17 11.73
CA LEU A 12 -5.73 -2.64 11.53
C LEU A 12 -4.83 -1.42 11.40
N ASP A 13 -3.92 -1.24 12.36
CA ASP A 13 -3.04 -0.07 12.44
C ASP A 13 -1.62 -0.40 11.96
N VAL A 14 -1.07 0.44 11.09
CA VAL A 14 0.23 0.20 10.45
C VAL A 14 1.34 0.52 11.45
N HIS A 15 2.12 -0.50 11.83
CA HIS A 15 3.32 -0.31 12.64
C HIS A 15 4.56 -0.44 11.76
N LYS A 16 5.35 0.64 11.68
CA LYS A 16 6.67 0.58 11.05
C LYS A 16 7.67 -0.06 12.01
N LEU A 17 8.31 -1.15 11.55
CA LEU A 17 9.37 -1.79 12.34
C LEU A 17 10.64 -0.93 12.39
N PRO A 18 11.50 -1.09 13.40
CA PRO A 18 12.80 -0.45 13.42
C PRO A 18 13.61 -0.81 12.18
N GLU A 19 14.04 0.20 11.43
CA GLU A 19 14.88 0.05 10.24
C GLU A 19 16.23 0.71 10.48
N ARG A 20 17.27 0.24 9.78
CA ARG A 20 18.57 0.93 9.77
C ARG A 20 18.38 2.36 9.19
N PRO A 21 19.14 3.35 9.67
CA PRO A 21 19.15 4.67 9.04
C PRO A 21 19.45 4.55 7.55
N GLN A 22 18.69 5.28 6.74
CA GLN A 22 18.88 5.30 5.29
C GLN A 22 20.12 6.11 4.92
N SER A 23 20.96 5.57 4.05
CA SER A 23 22.07 6.32 3.45
C SER A 23 21.56 7.34 2.41
N ASP A 24 22.38 8.32 2.03
CA ASP A 24 22.03 9.25 0.95
C ASP A 24 21.76 8.54 -0.38
N LEU A 25 22.45 7.41 -0.63
CA LEU A 25 22.19 6.56 -1.79
C LEU A 25 20.83 5.87 -1.70
N ASP A 26 20.43 5.39 -0.53
CA ASP A 26 19.11 4.80 -0.31
C ASP A 26 18.02 5.86 -0.52
N ARG A 27 18.21 7.07 0.04
CA ARG A 27 17.30 8.21 -0.13
C ARG A 27 17.19 8.64 -1.59
N ARG A 28 18.32 8.71 -2.32
CA ARG A 28 18.33 9.04 -3.75
C ARG A 28 17.60 7.99 -4.58
N ARG A 29 17.75 6.71 -4.25
CA ARG A 29 17.02 5.61 -4.91
C ARG A 29 15.51 5.67 -4.66
N CYS A 30 15.09 6.09 -3.46
CA CYS A 30 13.68 6.38 -3.17
C CYS A 30 13.18 7.59 -3.96
N TYR A 31 13.96 8.68 -4.02
CA TYR A 31 13.60 9.88 -4.77
C TYR A 31 13.37 9.61 -6.26
N TRP A 32 14.09 8.66 -6.88
CA TRP A 32 13.81 8.26 -8.26
C TRP A 32 12.38 7.71 -8.48
N GLY A 33 11.73 7.18 -7.43
CA GLY A 33 10.31 6.84 -7.45
C GLY A 33 9.45 8.09 -7.61
N TYR A 34 9.51 8.99 -6.63
CA TYR A 34 8.76 10.26 -6.64
C TYR A 34 9.03 11.14 -7.86
N CYS A 35 10.27 11.17 -8.34
CA CYS A 35 10.65 11.88 -9.56
C CYS A 35 9.99 11.26 -10.80
N PHE A 36 9.90 9.93 -10.87
CA PHE A 36 9.19 9.25 -11.95
C PHE A 36 7.69 9.50 -11.88
N GLU A 37 7.09 9.51 -10.69
CA GLU A 37 5.67 9.86 -10.50
C GLU A 37 5.38 11.27 -11.00
N SER A 38 6.22 12.24 -10.63
CA SER A 38 6.14 13.62 -11.13
C SER A 38 6.32 13.71 -12.65
N LEU A 39 7.20 12.89 -13.24
CA LEU A 39 7.44 12.85 -14.68
C LEU A 39 6.26 12.22 -15.46
N ALA A 40 5.61 11.23 -14.86
CA ALA A 40 4.53 10.47 -15.48
C ALA A 40 3.15 11.08 -15.23
N THR A 41 3.08 12.24 -14.59
CA THR A 41 1.84 12.98 -14.31
C THR A 41 1.88 14.38 -14.88
N GLU A 42 0.71 14.89 -15.29
CA GLU A 42 0.56 16.25 -15.79
C GLU A 42 0.35 17.21 -14.62
N ASP A 43 1.31 18.11 -14.42
CA ASP A 43 1.21 19.21 -13.46
C ASP A 43 0.99 20.52 -14.24
N PRO A 44 -0.20 21.15 -14.11
CA PRO A 44 -0.50 22.43 -14.77
C PRO A 44 0.43 23.58 -14.38
N GLY A 45 1.11 23.49 -13.22
CA GLY A 45 2.06 24.49 -12.75
C GLY A 45 3.46 24.35 -13.37
N ARG A 46 3.76 23.22 -14.02
CA ARG A 46 5.07 22.95 -14.62
C ARG A 46 5.14 23.58 -16.02
N ALA A 47 6.05 24.54 -16.21
CA ALA A 47 6.21 25.20 -17.50
C ALA A 47 6.82 24.25 -18.55
N TYR A 48 6.58 24.54 -19.84
CA TYR A 48 7.15 23.75 -20.92
C TYR A 48 8.69 23.77 -20.88
N GLY A 49 9.29 22.58 -20.81
CA GLY A 49 10.75 22.42 -20.73
C GLY A 49 11.36 22.67 -19.35
N GLU A 50 10.54 22.84 -18.31
CA GLU A 50 11.00 22.96 -16.93
C GLU A 50 11.34 21.59 -16.34
N ASP A 51 12.49 21.51 -15.67
CA ASP A 51 12.94 20.30 -14.98
C ASP A 51 12.08 20.01 -13.74
N ILE A 52 12.05 18.75 -13.32
CA ILE A 52 11.40 18.35 -12.06
C ILE A 52 12.21 18.86 -10.88
N HIS A 53 11.58 19.69 -10.05
CA HIS A 53 12.14 20.23 -8.81
C HIS A 53 11.08 20.20 -7.70
N HIS A 54 11.51 20.48 -6.46
CA HIS A 54 10.63 20.66 -5.29
C HIS A 54 9.58 19.55 -5.04
N VAL A 55 9.89 18.31 -5.40
CA VAL A 55 9.00 17.17 -5.13
C VAL A 55 8.85 16.98 -3.62
N ASP A 56 7.61 17.10 -3.13
CA ASP A 56 7.26 16.95 -1.73
C ASP A 56 6.53 15.62 -1.51
N SER A 57 7.22 14.65 -0.89
CA SER A 57 6.65 13.32 -0.61
C SER A 57 5.60 13.31 0.51
N ASN A 58 5.25 14.45 1.09
CA ASN A 58 4.13 14.58 2.03
C ASN A 58 2.80 14.87 1.31
N VAL A 59 2.83 15.22 0.03
CA VAL A 59 1.63 15.45 -0.78
C VAL A 59 1.16 14.12 -1.34
N GLU A 60 0.00 13.65 -0.87
CA GLU A 60 -0.57 12.35 -1.25
C GLU A 60 -2.07 12.47 -1.53
N PHE A 61 -2.60 11.54 -2.33
CA PHE A 61 -4.03 11.39 -2.56
C PHE A 61 -4.47 9.99 -2.15
N VAL A 62 -5.48 9.89 -1.28
CA VAL A 62 -6.00 8.61 -0.78
C VAL A 62 -7.44 8.41 -1.22
N SER A 63 -7.70 7.28 -1.89
CA SER A 63 -9.04 6.79 -2.17
C SER A 63 -9.55 5.92 -1.03
N VAL A 64 -10.79 6.15 -0.58
CA VAL A 64 -11.45 5.28 0.41
C VAL A 64 -12.24 4.20 -0.34
N VAL A 65 -11.72 2.98 -0.30
CA VAL A 65 -12.23 1.85 -1.09
C VAL A 65 -12.98 0.87 -0.20
N LYS A 66 -14.17 0.45 -0.67
CA LYS A 66 -14.96 -0.63 -0.06
C LYS A 66 -14.83 -1.90 -0.90
N THR A 67 -14.48 -3.00 -0.25
CA THR A 67 -14.41 -4.32 -0.88
C THR A 67 -14.93 -5.42 0.06
N LYS A 68 -14.90 -6.66 -0.40
CA LYS A 68 -15.26 -7.84 0.37
C LYS A 68 -14.34 -9.00 -0.01
N LEU A 69 -13.73 -9.64 0.99
CA LEU A 69 -12.96 -10.87 0.84
C LEU A 69 -13.64 -11.97 1.65
N GLY A 70 -14.01 -13.07 0.99
CA GLY A 70 -14.80 -14.15 1.60
C GLY A 70 -16.06 -13.62 2.27
N ALA A 71 -16.21 -13.82 3.58
CA ALA A 71 -17.33 -13.32 4.37
C ALA A 71 -17.13 -11.89 4.92
N HIS A 72 -15.93 -11.32 4.80
CA HIS A 72 -15.52 -10.10 5.50
C HIS A 72 -15.59 -8.87 4.59
N ARG A 73 -16.36 -7.86 5.02
CA ARG A 73 -16.38 -6.54 4.38
C ARG A 73 -15.18 -5.73 4.87
N VAL A 74 -14.49 -5.07 3.96
CA VAL A 74 -13.29 -4.29 4.24
C VAL A 74 -13.47 -2.87 3.71
N LEU A 75 -13.11 -1.89 4.53
CA LEU A 75 -12.89 -0.50 4.12
C LEU A 75 -11.38 -0.23 4.28
N MET A 76 -10.76 0.33 3.25
CA MET A 76 -9.34 0.69 3.27
C MET A 76 -9.11 2.07 2.67
N GLY A 77 -8.11 2.78 3.18
CA GLY A 77 -7.49 3.89 2.45
C GLY A 77 -6.42 3.30 1.52
N ALA A 78 -6.49 3.66 0.25
CA ALA A 78 -5.48 3.31 -0.75
C ALA A 78 -4.94 4.60 -1.36
N GLU A 79 -3.68 4.90 -1.09
CA GLU A 79 -2.94 5.95 -1.80
C GLU A 79 -2.94 5.63 -3.30
N MET A 80 -3.25 6.63 -4.14
CA MET A 80 -3.30 6.48 -5.59
C MET A 80 -2.37 7.50 -6.21
N ASP A 81 -1.47 7.03 -7.08
CA ASP A 81 -0.45 7.87 -7.69
C ASP A 81 -1.05 8.85 -8.72
N CYS A 82 -1.92 8.36 -9.60
CA CYS A 82 -2.63 9.19 -10.57
C CYS A 82 -3.92 8.55 -11.09
N CYS A 83 -4.62 9.28 -11.95
CA CYS A 83 -5.78 8.77 -12.67
C CYS A 83 -5.75 9.16 -14.15
N ASP A 84 -6.50 8.42 -14.94
CA ASP A 84 -6.73 8.64 -16.37
C ASP A 84 -8.23 8.44 -16.67
N GLU A 85 -8.66 8.79 -17.87
CA GLU A 85 -10.03 8.65 -18.34
C GLU A 85 -10.10 7.66 -19.52
N THR A 86 -11.02 6.69 -19.47
CA THR A 86 -11.25 5.81 -20.61
C THR A 86 -11.99 6.55 -21.73
N ASP A 87 -11.96 6.00 -22.95
CA ASP A 87 -12.75 6.53 -24.08
C ASP A 87 -14.26 6.66 -23.77
N GLU A 88 -14.76 5.93 -22.76
CA GLU A 88 -16.15 6.00 -22.29
C GLU A 88 -16.39 7.05 -21.18
N GLY A 89 -15.40 7.89 -20.86
CA GLY A 89 -15.50 8.92 -19.83
C GLY A 89 -15.38 8.39 -18.40
N ARG A 90 -14.94 7.15 -18.19
CA ARG A 90 -14.79 6.58 -16.85
C ARG A 90 -13.39 6.87 -16.31
N ARG A 91 -13.34 7.54 -15.15
CA ARG A 91 -12.09 7.70 -14.40
C ARG A 91 -11.58 6.36 -13.87
N ILE A 92 -10.30 6.10 -14.09
CA ILE A 92 -9.58 4.94 -13.57
C ILE A 92 -8.29 5.39 -12.90
N TYR A 93 -7.86 4.70 -11.86
CA TYR A 93 -6.54 4.92 -11.26
C TYR A 93 -5.44 4.17 -12.02
N ILE A 94 -4.23 4.68 -11.97
CA ILE A 94 -3.02 4.03 -12.49
C ILE A 94 -1.96 4.07 -11.40
N GLU A 95 -1.38 2.91 -11.10
CA GLU A 95 -0.24 2.81 -10.19
C GLU A 95 1.06 3.11 -10.96
N LEU A 96 1.96 3.86 -10.38
CA LEU A 96 3.27 4.20 -10.92
C LEU A 96 4.35 3.49 -10.10
N LYS A 97 5.29 2.84 -10.78
CA LYS A 97 6.38 2.12 -10.13
C LYS A 97 7.71 2.35 -10.81
N THR A 98 8.75 2.52 -10.02
CA THR A 98 10.13 2.54 -10.53
C THR A 98 10.85 1.23 -10.19
N SER A 99 11.55 0.65 -11.16
CA SER A 99 12.41 -0.53 -10.96
C SER A 99 13.75 -0.35 -11.65
N ARG A 100 14.78 -1.05 -11.18
CA ARG A 100 15.99 -1.25 -11.99
C ARG A 100 15.62 -1.99 -13.28
N GLU A 101 16.23 -1.62 -14.41
CA GLU A 101 16.16 -2.37 -15.66
C GLU A 101 16.59 -3.83 -15.45
N LEU A 102 15.93 -4.71 -16.17
CA LEU A 102 16.06 -6.15 -15.95
C LEU A 102 17.20 -6.71 -16.77
N ASP A 103 17.92 -7.63 -16.14
CA ASP A 103 18.91 -8.50 -16.77
C ASP A 103 18.59 -9.95 -16.39
N ASP A 104 19.29 -10.91 -17.00
CA ASP A 104 19.08 -12.35 -16.77
C ASP A 104 19.20 -12.75 -15.29
N ARG A 105 19.92 -11.97 -14.47
CA ARG A 105 20.11 -12.25 -13.04
C ARG A 105 19.00 -11.70 -12.16
N THR A 106 18.30 -10.67 -12.62
CA THR A 106 17.30 -9.92 -11.83
C THR A 106 15.87 -10.21 -12.26
N VAL A 107 15.66 -10.73 -13.48
CA VAL A 107 14.33 -11.02 -14.04
C VAL A 107 13.53 -11.98 -13.17
N GLU A 108 14.12 -13.07 -12.68
CA GLU A 108 13.37 -14.05 -11.88
C GLU A 108 12.87 -13.45 -10.56
N ARG A 109 13.71 -12.67 -9.87
CA ARG A 109 13.31 -11.96 -8.64
C ARG A 109 12.22 -10.92 -8.93
N PHE A 110 12.31 -10.22 -10.05
CA PHE A 110 11.28 -9.27 -10.47
C PHE A 110 9.93 -9.99 -10.64
N GLU A 111 9.92 -11.11 -11.37
CA GLU A 111 8.71 -11.90 -11.63
C GLU A 111 8.12 -12.54 -10.36
N ARG A 112 8.98 -13.15 -9.52
CA ARG A 112 8.54 -13.90 -8.35
C ARG A 112 8.15 -13.02 -7.17
N GLU A 113 8.88 -11.94 -6.93
CA GLU A 113 8.71 -11.11 -5.72
C GLU A 113 8.07 -9.76 -6.04
N LYS A 114 8.64 -9.01 -6.99
CA LYS A 114 8.23 -7.62 -7.21
C LYS A 114 6.86 -7.52 -7.87
N LEU A 115 6.61 -8.30 -8.91
CA LEU A 115 5.29 -8.37 -9.56
C LEU A 115 4.20 -8.91 -8.63
N LEU A 116 4.53 -9.80 -7.70
CA LEU A 116 3.58 -10.24 -6.68
C LEU A 116 3.13 -9.07 -5.80
N LYS A 117 4.08 -8.24 -5.32
CA LYS A 117 3.77 -7.05 -4.50
C LYS A 117 2.95 -6.02 -5.28
N PHE A 118 3.34 -5.73 -6.51
CA PHE A 118 2.63 -4.81 -7.39
C PHE A 118 1.19 -5.30 -7.62
N TRP A 119 1.04 -6.60 -7.94
CA TRP A 119 -0.28 -7.19 -8.13
C TRP A 119 -1.14 -7.10 -6.87
N ILE A 120 -0.61 -7.47 -5.69
CA ILE A 120 -1.38 -7.42 -4.44
C ILE A 120 -1.92 -6.00 -4.20
N GLN A 121 -1.04 -4.99 -4.24
CA GLN A 121 -1.40 -3.59 -3.96
C GLN A 121 -2.51 -3.09 -4.90
N SER A 122 -2.29 -3.22 -6.22
CA SER A 122 -3.25 -2.72 -7.20
C SER A 122 -4.53 -3.56 -7.24
N PHE A 123 -4.45 -4.88 -7.04
CA PHE A 123 -5.62 -5.77 -7.10
C PHE A 123 -6.60 -5.50 -5.96
N VAL A 124 -6.13 -5.36 -4.71
CA VAL A 124 -7.03 -5.18 -3.56
C VAL A 124 -7.77 -3.84 -3.59
N ALA A 125 -7.17 -2.82 -4.22
CA ALA A 125 -7.76 -1.50 -4.39
C ALA A 125 -8.50 -1.32 -5.73
N GLY A 126 -8.50 -2.34 -6.60
CA GLY A 126 -9.21 -2.31 -7.89
C GLY A 126 -8.53 -1.45 -8.97
N VAL A 127 -7.22 -1.21 -8.85
CA VAL A 127 -6.43 -0.43 -9.81
C VAL A 127 -6.11 -1.28 -11.05
N PRO A 128 -6.60 -0.91 -12.26
CA PRO A 128 -6.52 -1.76 -13.45
C PRO A 128 -5.15 -1.80 -14.14
N TYR A 129 -4.33 -0.77 -13.97
CA TYR A 129 -3.05 -0.61 -14.66
C TYR A 129 -1.92 -0.22 -13.72
N ILE A 130 -0.72 -0.68 -14.06
CA ILE A 130 0.54 -0.30 -13.41
C ILE A 130 1.51 0.14 -14.51
N LEU A 131 1.98 1.38 -14.46
CA LEU A 131 3.04 1.89 -15.33
C LEU A 131 4.38 1.77 -14.62
N VAL A 132 5.26 0.94 -15.17
CA VAL A 132 6.60 0.72 -14.61
C VAL A 132 7.64 1.50 -15.40
N GLY A 133 8.34 2.42 -14.73
CA GLY A 133 9.56 3.05 -15.22
C GLY A 133 10.79 2.22 -14.85
N TYR A 134 11.51 1.73 -15.85
CA TYR A 134 12.76 1.00 -15.66
C TYR A 134 13.94 1.95 -15.80
N ARG A 135 14.77 2.01 -14.77
CA ARG A 135 15.94 2.89 -14.70
C ARG A 135 17.24 2.10 -14.65
N ASP A 136 18.33 2.72 -15.10
CA ASP A 136 19.68 2.16 -14.95
C ASP A 136 20.22 2.33 -13.51
N ASP A 137 21.50 2.01 -13.29
CA ASP A 137 22.12 2.16 -11.97
C ASP A 137 22.46 3.62 -11.60
N GLY A 138 22.47 4.53 -12.58
CA GLY A 138 22.65 5.97 -12.40
C GLY A 138 21.35 6.74 -12.12
N GLY A 139 20.19 6.09 -12.27
CA GLY A 139 18.88 6.69 -12.05
C GLY A 139 18.23 7.26 -13.32
N ARG A 140 18.80 7.00 -14.51
CA ARG A 140 18.19 7.42 -15.78
C ARG A 140 17.09 6.45 -16.16
N LEU A 141 15.92 6.98 -16.51
CA LEU A 141 14.83 6.19 -17.11
C LEU A 141 15.25 5.69 -18.50
N VAL A 142 15.20 4.38 -18.73
CA VAL A 142 15.62 3.74 -19.98
C VAL A 142 14.48 3.03 -20.72
N ARG A 143 13.41 2.66 -20.02
CA ARG A 143 12.23 2.01 -20.60
C ARG A 143 11.00 2.23 -19.73
N THR A 144 9.82 2.22 -20.34
CA THR A 144 8.54 2.17 -19.63
C THR A 144 7.72 0.97 -20.09
N GLU A 145 6.87 0.43 -19.22
CA GLU A 145 5.96 -0.67 -19.55
C GLU A 145 4.63 -0.48 -18.83
N ARG A 146 3.53 -0.49 -19.59
CA ARG A 146 2.18 -0.47 -19.02
C ARG A 146 1.66 -1.89 -18.87
N LEU A 147 1.52 -2.32 -17.62
CA LEU A 147 1.02 -3.63 -17.24
C LEU A 147 -0.46 -3.56 -16.87
N ARG A 148 -1.24 -4.56 -17.29
CA ARG A 148 -2.61 -4.77 -16.79
C ARG A 148 -2.55 -5.61 -15.53
N THR A 149 -3.11 -5.15 -14.42
CA THR A 149 -3.08 -5.85 -13.13
C THR A 149 -3.57 -7.30 -13.25
N LYS A 150 -4.66 -7.52 -14.01
CA LYS A 150 -5.21 -8.86 -14.27
C LYS A 150 -4.25 -9.79 -15.02
N ASP A 151 -3.45 -9.25 -15.94
CA ASP A 151 -2.54 -10.04 -16.78
C ASP A 151 -1.30 -10.47 -16.00
N ILE A 152 -0.88 -9.67 -15.01
CA ILE A 152 0.27 -9.99 -14.14
C ILE A 152 0.04 -11.34 -13.44
N ALA A 153 -1.12 -11.50 -12.77
CA ALA A 153 -1.44 -12.75 -12.10
C ALA A 153 -1.65 -13.93 -13.06
N HIS A 154 -2.25 -13.68 -14.23
CA HIS A 154 -2.40 -14.72 -15.25
C HIS A 154 -1.04 -15.24 -15.73
N ARG A 155 -0.12 -14.32 -16.06
CA ARG A 155 1.25 -14.63 -16.49
C ARG A 155 2.06 -15.34 -15.41
N ALA A 156 1.98 -14.88 -14.17
CA ALA A 156 2.69 -15.50 -13.04
C ALA A 156 2.23 -16.95 -12.80
N ARG A 157 0.92 -17.22 -12.95
CA ARG A 157 0.36 -18.57 -12.88
C ARG A 157 0.87 -19.46 -14.02
N LEU A 158 0.87 -18.96 -15.26
CA LEU A 158 1.36 -19.74 -16.42
C LEU A 158 2.84 -20.11 -16.29
N LYS A 159 3.65 -19.23 -15.69
CA LYS A 159 5.08 -19.47 -15.41
C LYS A 159 5.34 -20.20 -14.09
N ASN A 160 4.30 -20.57 -13.36
CA ASN A 160 4.40 -21.23 -12.05
C ASN A 160 5.26 -20.46 -11.03
N TYR A 161 5.19 -19.12 -11.03
CA TYR A 161 5.91 -18.28 -10.07
C TYR A 161 5.13 -18.09 -8.77
N TRP A 162 3.84 -17.76 -8.89
CA TRP A 162 2.90 -17.60 -7.77
C TRP A 162 1.47 -17.59 -8.33
N GLN A 163 0.49 -17.71 -7.44
CA GLN A 163 -0.93 -17.76 -7.80
C GLN A 163 -1.72 -16.78 -6.93
N GLY A 164 -2.42 -15.83 -7.55
CA GLY A 164 -3.19 -14.82 -6.80
C GLY A 164 -4.28 -15.43 -5.91
N ASN A 165 -4.90 -16.52 -6.37
CA ASN A 165 -5.86 -17.32 -5.61
C ASN A 165 -5.29 -17.92 -4.32
N VAL A 166 -3.99 -18.24 -4.26
CA VAL A 166 -3.35 -18.68 -3.00
C VAL A 166 -3.27 -17.51 -2.01
N CYS A 167 -2.90 -16.32 -2.48
CA CYS A 167 -2.86 -15.12 -1.63
C CYS A 167 -4.24 -14.77 -1.08
N LEU A 168 -5.28 -14.83 -1.92
CA LEU A 168 -6.66 -14.51 -1.53
C LEU A 168 -7.23 -15.54 -0.55
N ALA A 169 -7.01 -16.83 -0.81
CA ALA A 169 -7.46 -17.89 0.11
C ALA A 169 -6.78 -17.77 1.48
N PHE A 170 -5.46 -17.55 1.48
CA PHE A 170 -4.72 -17.31 2.72
C PHE A 170 -5.23 -16.07 3.47
N ALA A 171 -5.42 -14.95 2.77
CA ALA A 171 -5.94 -13.73 3.38
C ALA A 171 -7.36 -13.92 3.94
N ASP A 172 -8.22 -14.68 3.28
CA ASP A 172 -9.57 -15.00 3.78
C ASP A 172 -9.50 -15.84 5.07
N GLU A 173 -8.64 -16.86 5.12
CA GLU A 173 -8.40 -17.63 6.36
C GLU A 173 -7.87 -16.77 7.50
N VAL A 174 -6.96 -15.83 7.20
CA VAL A 174 -6.43 -14.89 8.20
C VAL A 174 -7.52 -13.96 8.72
N LEU A 175 -8.37 -13.40 7.85
CA LEU A 175 -9.49 -12.56 8.28
C LEU A 175 -10.52 -13.34 9.10
N CYS A 176 -10.84 -14.58 8.69
CA CYS A 176 -11.68 -15.50 9.47
C CYS A 176 -11.11 -15.72 10.87
N TRP A 177 -9.83 -16.06 10.96
CA TRP A 177 -9.14 -16.28 12.23
C TRP A 177 -9.13 -15.03 13.12
N LEU A 178 -8.76 -13.87 12.56
CA LEU A 178 -8.73 -12.62 13.32
C LEU A 178 -10.12 -12.27 13.85
N TYR A 179 -11.16 -12.35 13.00
CA TYR A 179 -12.51 -11.96 13.40
C TYR A 179 -13.11 -12.88 14.47
N GLY A 180 -12.76 -14.18 14.44
CA GLY A 180 -13.14 -15.17 15.46
C GLY A 180 -12.32 -15.10 16.76
N THR A 181 -11.09 -14.58 16.71
CA THR A 181 -10.16 -14.58 17.85
C THR A 181 -10.16 -13.26 18.62
N VAL A 182 -10.08 -12.13 17.91
CA VAL A 182 -9.95 -10.78 18.49
C VAL A 182 -11.22 -10.43 19.28
N LYS A 183 -11.03 -10.12 20.56
CA LYS A 183 -12.12 -9.79 21.48
C LYS A 183 -12.49 -8.31 21.39
N GLU A 184 -13.76 -8.03 21.70
CA GLU A 184 -14.30 -6.66 21.69
C GLU A 184 -13.58 -5.81 22.75
N ASN A 185 -13.22 -4.57 22.40
CA ASN A 185 -12.49 -3.62 23.25
C ASN A 185 -11.09 -4.06 23.72
N GLU A 186 -10.51 -5.08 23.09
CA GLU A 186 -9.12 -5.49 23.33
C GLU A 186 -8.17 -4.94 22.27
N ASP A 187 -6.88 -4.92 22.63
CA ASP A 187 -5.78 -4.41 21.81
C ASP A 187 -4.73 -5.50 21.63
N TYR A 188 -4.34 -5.74 20.37
CA TYR A 188 -3.35 -6.75 20.02
C TYR A 188 -2.30 -6.23 19.04
N THR A 189 -1.19 -6.95 18.95
CA THR A 189 -0.22 -6.86 17.87
C THR A 189 -0.27 -8.13 17.04
N LEU A 190 -0.56 -8.01 15.75
CA LEU A 190 -0.37 -9.09 14.78
C LEU A 190 1.02 -8.95 14.13
N GLN A 191 1.79 -10.04 14.18
CA GLN A 191 3.15 -10.09 13.64
C GLN A 191 3.41 -11.32 12.76
N PHE A 192 4.31 -11.13 11.78
CA PHE A 192 4.88 -12.17 10.94
C PHE A 192 6.40 -12.00 10.92
N VAL A 193 7.09 -12.80 11.71
CA VAL A 193 8.53 -12.67 11.97
C VAL A 193 9.25 -13.98 11.67
N HIS A 194 10.58 -13.93 11.51
CA HIS A 194 11.40 -15.13 11.28
C HIS A 194 11.10 -16.19 12.37
N PRO A 195 10.89 -17.48 12.02
CA PRO A 195 11.19 -18.14 10.73
C PRO A 195 10.04 -18.14 9.71
N PHE A 196 9.04 -17.26 9.85
CA PHE A 196 7.96 -17.07 8.88
C PHE A 196 7.04 -18.30 8.69
N MET A 197 6.91 -19.13 9.72
CA MET A 197 6.09 -20.34 9.70
C MET A 197 4.69 -20.15 10.31
N ARG A 198 4.42 -19.01 10.95
CA ARG A 198 3.12 -18.70 11.56
C ARG A 198 2.88 -17.19 11.69
N LEU A 199 1.62 -16.81 11.79
CA LEU A 199 1.20 -15.51 12.29
C LEU A 199 0.99 -15.59 13.81
N GLU A 200 1.37 -14.54 14.53
CA GLU A 200 1.24 -14.48 15.98
C GLU A 200 0.40 -13.26 16.36
N LEU A 201 -0.61 -13.47 17.20
CA LEU A 201 -1.45 -12.41 17.78
C LEU A 201 -1.09 -12.28 19.26
N LEU A 202 -0.49 -11.15 19.64
CA LEU A 202 0.03 -10.89 20.97
C LEU A 202 -0.79 -9.79 21.64
N GLN A 203 -0.95 -9.84 22.96
CA GLN A 203 -1.61 -8.76 23.71
C GLN A 203 -0.80 -7.46 23.56
N ALA A 204 -1.47 -6.35 23.26
CA ALA A 204 -0.89 -5.01 23.24
C ALA A 204 -1.28 -4.23 24.51
N GLN A 205 -0.53 -3.16 24.80
CA GLN A 205 -0.69 -2.37 26.03
C GLN A 205 -1.67 -1.21 25.88
N SER A 206 -1.88 -0.72 24.65
CA SER A 206 -2.69 0.47 24.40
C SER A 206 -3.29 0.50 23.00
N CYS A 207 -4.27 1.38 22.83
CA CYS A 207 -4.92 1.72 21.58
C CYS A 207 -4.49 3.14 21.14
N PRO A 208 -4.24 3.38 19.84
CA PRO A 208 -4.00 4.71 19.31
C PRO A 208 -5.16 5.69 19.56
N ASP A 209 -4.83 6.94 19.90
CA ASP A 209 -5.82 8.01 20.11
C ASP A 209 -6.69 8.25 18.89
N ALA A 210 -6.16 8.10 17.67
CA ALA A 210 -6.93 8.24 16.44
C ALA A 210 -8.14 7.28 16.39
N ILE A 211 -7.95 6.03 16.82
CA ILE A 211 -9.02 5.02 16.88
C ILE A 211 -9.97 5.34 18.04
N THR A 212 -9.44 5.64 19.23
CA THR A 212 -10.22 6.00 20.42
C THR A 212 -11.15 7.20 20.14
N ASN A 213 -10.61 8.25 19.54
CA ASN A 213 -11.33 9.48 19.21
C ASN A 213 -12.37 9.25 18.10
N HIS A 214 -12.03 8.45 17.08
CA HIS A 214 -12.99 8.08 16.04
C HIS A 214 -14.21 7.36 16.62
N VAL A 215 -13.99 6.37 17.49
CA VAL A 215 -15.08 5.61 18.14
C VAL A 215 -15.92 6.52 19.03
N HIS A 216 -15.29 7.44 19.78
CA HIS A 216 -16.01 8.43 20.58
C HIS A 216 -16.94 9.30 19.72
N LEU A 217 -16.45 9.82 18.60
CA LEU A 217 -17.25 10.66 17.69
C LEU A 217 -18.39 9.90 17.01
N LEU A 218 -18.24 8.59 16.76
CA LEU A 218 -19.34 7.76 16.25
C LEU A 218 -20.48 7.61 17.26
N GLN A 219 -20.17 7.61 18.56
CA GLN A 219 -21.16 7.51 19.64
C GLN A 219 -21.73 8.87 20.04
N HIS A 220 -20.97 9.95 19.81
CA HIS A 220 -21.33 11.33 20.16
C HIS A 220 -21.10 12.29 18.98
N PRO A 221 -21.92 12.18 17.90
CA PRO A 221 -21.69 12.94 16.66
C PRO A 221 -21.85 14.46 16.80
N SER A 222 -22.43 14.94 17.90
CA SER A 222 -22.57 16.37 18.23
C SER A 222 -21.44 16.93 19.10
N SER A 223 -20.49 16.11 19.56
CA SER A 223 -19.37 16.55 20.39
C SER A 223 -18.22 17.08 19.52
N PRO A 224 -17.53 18.17 19.93
CA PRO A 224 -16.31 18.58 19.27
C PRO A 224 -15.24 17.48 19.39
N PRO A 225 -14.31 17.36 18.42
CA PRO A 225 -13.22 16.40 18.51
C PRO A 225 -12.41 16.66 19.80
N PRO A 226 -12.02 15.60 20.54
CA PRO A 226 -11.20 15.75 21.73
C PRO A 226 -9.86 16.42 21.38
N PRO A 227 -9.28 17.22 22.30
CA PRO A 227 -8.05 17.93 22.03
C PRO A 227 -6.92 16.95 21.70
N HIS A 228 -6.18 17.21 20.63
CA HIS A 228 -4.95 16.48 20.31
C HIS A 228 -3.97 16.65 21.48
N LEU A 229 -3.64 15.55 22.16
CA LEU A 229 -2.44 15.51 22.99
C LEU A 229 -1.25 15.48 22.01
N SER A 230 -0.75 16.66 21.65
CA SER A 230 0.52 16.77 20.97
C SER A 230 1.59 16.19 21.89
N ASN A 231 2.06 14.97 21.62
CA ASN A 231 3.35 14.53 22.12
C ASN A 231 4.42 15.37 21.41
N SER A 232 4.67 16.55 21.96
CA SER A 232 5.88 17.33 21.72
C SER A 232 7.05 16.51 22.26
N LEU A 233 7.62 15.66 21.42
CA LEU A 233 8.94 15.09 21.66
C LEU A 233 9.97 16.22 21.52
N MET A 234 10.60 16.60 22.63
CA MET A 234 11.93 17.21 22.64
C MET A 234 12.97 16.17 22.22
#